data_AF-A0A7C6FKD2-F1
#
_entry.id   AF-A0A7C6FKD2-F1
#
_cell.length_a   1.000
_cell.length_b   1.000
_cell.length_c   1.000
_cell.angle_alpha   90.00
_cell.angle_beta   90.00
_cell.angle_gamma   90.00
#
_symmetry.space_group_name_H-M   'P 1'
#
loop_
_entity.id
_entity.type
_entity.pdbx_description
1 polymer ?
#
loop_
_entity_poly.entity_id
_entity_poly.type
_entity_poly.pdbx_seq_one_letter_code
_entity_poly.pdbx_strand_id
1 'polypeptide(L)'
;MNKKKGFPVKDVFQMIFLLVFTQKNVAGLLQSRHPLFQGKKDTLYRFLHKTSGSWRKLLFLLSTKVVSEALLPFTSLKRYTWVVDDSPYERPRSLKVEGLSRFYDHAQGRFSRGFRMLTLGLTDGATFIPFAFSLLSSHQKENQLCPMDASVDGRNKRARLRKESQEKAPDVFFNLLDGALKHCPLVSTILFDSWFSFPALIRKCALRGLSVVCMLKNTPKIYYSFGGKVLSLSSLFTRIQKRPHGNIIGSGVVNLNLTGKPLLARIVFVRSEKQK
;
A
#
# COMPACT_ATOMS: atom_id res chain seq x y z
N MET A 1 2.69 40.76 -17.33
CA MET A 1 4.08 40.43 -17.73
C MET A 1 4.75 39.66 -16.61
N ASN A 2 4.82 38.33 -16.71
CA ASN A 2 5.33 37.48 -15.63
C ASN A 2 6.85 37.27 -15.75
N LYS A 3 7.56 37.34 -14.62
CA LYS A 3 9.01 37.12 -14.49
C LYS A 3 9.50 35.95 -15.39
N LYS A 4 10.25 36.28 -16.46
CA LYS A 4 10.96 35.34 -17.36
C LYS A 4 12.26 34.79 -16.74
N LYS A 5 12.28 34.44 -15.45
CA LYS A 5 13.49 33.90 -14.78
C LYS A 5 13.18 32.58 -14.08
N GLY A 6 13.86 31.51 -14.50
CA GLY A 6 13.76 30.17 -13.91
C GLY A 6 13.53 29.08 -14.95
N PHE A 7 13.77 27.82 -14.57
CA PHE A 7 13.50 26.67 -15.42
C PHE A 7 12.01 26.25 -15.36
N PRO A 8 11.41 25.80 -16.47
CA PRO A 8 10.05 25.26 -16.45
C PRO A 8 9.93 24.07 -15.50
N VAL A 9 8.85 24.05 -14.70
CA VAL A 9 8.57 22.95 -13.76
C VAL A 9 8.44 21.61 -14.49
N LYS A 10 7.83 21.62 -15.69
CA LYS A 10 7.72 20.45 -16.56
C LYS A 10 9.08 19.83 -16.84
N ASP A 11 10.07 20.64 -17.18
CA ASP A 11 11.40 20.16 -17.52
C ASP A 11 12.04 19.51 -16.30
N VAL A 12 12.07 20.20 -15.15
CA VAL A 12 12.62 19.65 -13.90
C VAL A 12 11.94 18.35 -13.51
N PHE A 13 10.62 18.27 -13.69
CA PHE A 13 9.85 17.07 -13.43
C PHE A 13 10.22 15.93 -14.38
N GLN A 14 10.33 16.19 -15.69
CA GLN A 14 10.79 15.21 -16.68
C GLN A 14 12.21 14.70 -16.34
N MET A 15 13.11 15.57 -15.89
CA MET A 15 14.45 15.15 -15.45
C MET A 15 14.39 14.11 -14.33
N ILE A 16 13.51 14.31 -13.34
CA ILE A 16 13.36 13.39 -12.20
C ILE A 16 12.90 12.01 -12.66
N PHE A 17 11.94 11.94 -13.58
CA PHE A 17 11.46 10.66 -14.11
C PHE A 17 12.50 9.97 -14.99
N LEU A 18 13.23 10.73 -15.81
CA LEU A 18 14.30 10.18 -16.64
C LEU A 18 15.42 9.55 -15.83
N LEU A 19 15.69 9.99 -14.59
CA LEU A 19 16.65 9.31 -13.69
C LEU A 19 16.27 7.84 -13.47
N VAL A 20 14.97 7.57 -13.30
CA VAL A 20 14.46 6.20 -13.08
C VAL A 20 14.65 5.35 -14.33
N PHE A 21 14.24 5.87 -15.50
CA PHE A 21 14.33 5.13 -16.77
C PHE A 21 15.76 4.94 -17.27
N THR A 22 16.66 5.87 -16.96
CA THR A 22 18.08 5.78 -17.33
C THR A 22 18.92 5.02 -16.30
N GLN A 23 18.34 4.67 -15.15
CA GLN A 23 19.03 4.10 -13.99
C GLN A 23 20.25 4.92 -13.53
N LYS A 24 20.22 6.24 -13.77
CA LYS A 24 21.29 7.16 -13.35
C LYS A 24 20.89 7.85 -12.06
N ASN A 25 21.86 8.08 -11.18
CA ASN A 25 21.71 9.03 -10.08
C ASN A 25 21.96 10.46 -10.59
N VAL A 26 21.64 11.47 -9.77
CA VAL A 26 21.80 12.88 -10.16
C VAL A 26 23.25 13.20 -10.58
N ALA A 27 24.25 12.60 -9.92
CA ALA A 27 25.66 12.82 -10.27
C ALA A 27 26.00 12.26 -11.67
N GLY A 28 25.62 11.01 -11.96
CA GLY A 28 25.80 10.40 -13.28
C GLY A 28 24.99 11.10 -14.37
N LEU A 29 23.85 11.68 -14.02
CA LEU A 29 23.04 12.48 -14.95
C LEU A 29 23.71 13.82 -15.28
N LEU A 30 24.32 14.49 -14.31
CA LEU A 30 25.07 15.75 -14.54
C LEU A 30 26.32 15.52 -15.41
N GLN A 31 26.96 14.37 -15.30
CA GLN A 31 28.11 13.99 -16.13
C GLN A 31 27.73 13.70 -17.59
N SER A 32 26.48 13.34 -17.87
CA SER A 32 26.02 12.95 -19.21
C SER A 32 25.97 14.09 -20.24
N ARG A 33 26.26 15.34 -19.85
CA ARG A 33 26.23 16.56 -20.68
C ARG A 33 24.93 16.80 -21.46
N HIS A 34 23.86 16.06 -21.18
CA HIS A 34 22.59 16.20 -21.88
C HIS A 34 22.01 17.62 -21.69
N PRO A 35 21.50 18.29 -22.75
CA PRO A 35 21.08 19.69 -22.67
C PRO A 35 20.00 19.97 -21.61
N LEU A 36 19.09 19.01 -21.38
CA LEU A 36 18.08 19.14 -20.33
C LEU A 36 18.68 19.18 -18.91
N PHE A 37 19.91 18.73 -18.68
CA PHE A 37 20.47 18.51 -17.35
C PHE A 37 21.65 19.42 -16.98
N GLN A 38 22.22 20.16 -17.94
CA GLN A 38 23.37 21.06 -17.70
C GLN A 38 23.01 22.23 -16.77
N GLY A 39 23.74 22.37 -15.66
CA GLY A 39 23.60 23.50 -14.72
C GLY A 39 22.33 23.51 -13.86
N LYS A 40 21.56 22.41 -13.82
CA LYS A 40 20.23 22.37 -13.17
C LYS A 40 20.17 21.64 -11.83
N LYS A 41 21.31 21.24 -11.26
CA LYS A 41 21.41 20.51 -9.97
C LYS A 41 20.65 21.23 -8.85
N ASP A 42 20.98 22.49 -8.61
CA ASP A 42 20.39 23.25 -7.49
C ASP A 42 18.91 23.54 -7.71
N THR A 43 18.48 23.63 -8.96
CA THR A 43 17.06 23.73 -9.31
C THR A 43 16.31 22.43 -8.98
N LEU A 44 16.91 21.27 -9.29
CA LEU A 44 16.33 19.97 -8.96
C LEU A 44 16.25 19.76 -7.45
N TYR A 45 17.32 20.04 -6.69
CA TYR A 45 17.26 19.94 -5.22
C TYR A 45 16.25 20.91 -4.62
N ARG A 46 16.25 22.18 -5.05
CA ARG A 46 15.23 23.14 -4.59
C ARG A 46 13.82 22.68 -4.91
N PHE A 47 13.61 22.06 -6.07
CA PHE A 47 12.31 21.49 -6.44
C PHE A 47 11.91 20.32 -5.52
N LEU A 48 12.81 19.37 -5.29
CA LEU A 48 12.57 18.23 -4.39
C LEU A 48 12.38 18.65 -2.93
N HIS A 49 13.08 19.69 -2.48
CA HIS A 49 12.93 20.27 -1.16
C HIS A 49 11.68 21.15 -1.04
N LYS A 50 11.07 21.57 -2.14
CA LYS A 50 9.89 22.44 -2.11
C LYS A 50 8.68 21.64 -1.62
N THR A 51 8.08 22.13 -0.54
CA THR A 51 7.09 21.39 0.27
C THR A 51 5.63 21.57 -0.16
N SER A 52 5.35 22.39 -1.18
CA SER A 52 3.97 22.69 -1.63
C SER A 52 3.36 21.62 -2.54
N GLY A 53 4.20 20.87 -3.26
CA GLY A 53 3.78 19.78 -4.14
C GLY A 53 3.16 18.61 -3.36
N SER A 54 2.06 18.05 -3.87
CA SER A 54 1.47 16.84 -3.31
C SER A 54 1.80 15.65 -4.21
N TRP A 55 2.91 14.97 -3.90
CA TRP A 55 3.34 13.75 -4.60
C TRP A 55 2.25 12.67 -4.58
N ARG A 56 1.50 12.55 -3.48
CA ARG A 56 0.35 11.64 -3.40
C ARG A 56 -0.77 12.00 -4.38
N LYS A 57 -1.17 13.29 -4.46
CA LYS A 57 -2.19 13.73 -5.43
C LYS A 57 -1.73 13.49 -6.86
N LEU A 58 -0.46 13.79 -7.15
CA LEU A 58 0.13 13.50 -8.45
C LEU A 58 0.06 12.01 -8.78
N LEU A 59 0.42 11.13 -7.85
CA LEU A 59 0.36 9.69 -8.06
C LEU A 59 -1.07 9.20 -8.32
N PHE A 60 -2.06 9.71 -7.58
CA PHE A 60 -3.46 9.40 -7.85
C PHE A 60 -3.89 9.83 -9.25
N LEU A 61 -3.59 11.07 -9.64
CA LEU A 61 -3.96 11.60 -10.96
C LEU A 61 -3.28 10.82 -12.10
N LEU A 62 -1.98 10.56 -11.97
CA LEU A 62 -1.22 9.81 -12.96
C LEU A 62 -1.74 8.37 -13.08
N SER A 63 -1.93 7.69 -11.95
CA SER A 63 -2.41 6.30 -11.92
C SER A 63 -3.82 6.17 -12.51
N THR A 64 -4.69 7.12 -12.19
CA THR A 64 -6.04 7.18 -12.77
C THR A 64 -5.95 7.33 -14.28
N LYS A 65 -5.11 8.25 -14.77
CA LYS A 65 -4.91 8.45 -16.21
C LYS A 65 -4.38 7.21 -16.91
N VAL A 66 -3.39 6.54 -16.31
CA VAL A 66 -2.85 5.27 -16.85
C VAL A 66 -3.96 4.22 -16.91
N VAL A 67 -4.74 4.05 -15.86
CA VAL A 67 -5.83 3.07 -15.84
C VAL A 67 -6.90 3.42 -16.87
N SER A 68 -7.44 4.64 -16.87
CA SER A 68 -8.60 5.01 -17.68
C SER A 68 -8.28 5.22 -19.15
N GLU A 69 -7.12 5.78 -19.49
CA GLU A 69 -6.77 6.15 -20.87
C GLU A 69 -5.84 5.14 -21.53
N ALA A 70 -4.87 4.57 -20.80
CA ALA A 70 -3.86 3.70 -21.40
C ALA A 70 -4.22 2.21 -21.32
N LEU A 71 -4.83 1.76 -20.22
CA LEU A 71 -5.05 0.33 -19.98
C LEU A 71 -6.48 -0.11 -20.22
N LEU A 72 -7.48 0.69 -19.82
CA LEU A 72 -8.89 0.33 -19.95
C LEU A 72 -9.32 -0.04 -21.37
N PRO A 73 -8.77 0.52 -22.47
CA PRO A 73 -9.07 0.04 -23.82
C PRO A 73 -8.71 -1.43 -24.09
N PHE A 74 -7.81 -2.02 -23.29
CA PHE A 74 -7.30 -3.39 -23.47
C PHE A 74 -7.80 -4.37 -22.41
N THR A 75 -8.64 -3.93 -21.47
CA THR A 75 -9.14 -4.75 -20.37
C THR A 75 -10.55 -4.32 -19.97
N SER A 76 -11.09 -4.87 -18.88
CA SER A 76 -12.37 -4.42 -18.34
C SER A 76 -12.24 -4.03 -16.87
N LEU A 77 -13.06 -3.07 -16.44
CA LEU A 77 -13.11 -2.63 -15.04
C LEU A 77 -13.30 -3.78 -14.05
N LYS A 78 -14.02 -4.84 -14.46
CA LYS A 78 -14.29 -6.03 -13.65
C LYS A 78 -13.03 -6.83 -13.29
N ARG A 79 -11.96 -6.72 -14.08
CA ARG A 79 -10.69 -7.41 -13.80
C ARG A 79 -9.86 -6.66 -12.77
N TYR A 80 -10.08 -5.35 -12.61
CA TYR A 80 -9.30 -4.57 -11.67
C TYR A 80 -9.64 -4.91 -10.23
N THR A 81 -8.61 -5.01 -9.42
CA THR A 81 -8.68 -5.28 -7.98
C THR A 81 -7.68 -4.39 -7.26
N TRP A 82 -8.10 -3.78 -6.17
CA TRP A 82 -7.20 -3.10 -5.23
C TRP A 82 -6.31 -4.13 -4.54
N VAL A 83 -5.02 -3.86 -4.41
CA VAL A 83 -4.08 -4.72 -3.69
C VAL A 83 -3.38 -3.89 -2.64
N VAL A 84 -3.30 -4.46 -1.44
CA VAL A 84 -2.60 -3.86 -0.31
C VAL A 84 -1.55 -4.83 0.18
N ASP A 85 -0.33 -4.33 0.33
CA ASP A 85 0.79 -5.10 0.86
C ASP A 85 1.73 -4.19 1.66
N ASP A 86 2.47 -4.78 2.60
CA ASP A 86 3.54 -4.10 3.32
C ASP A 86 4.91 -4.71 3.03
N SER A 87 5.85 -3.87 2.59
CA SER A 87 7.20 -4.31 2.27
C SER A 87 8.25 -3.62 3.14
N PRO A 88 9.33 -4.30 3.55
CA PRO A 88 10.48 -3.67 4.18
C PRO A 88 11.09 -2.59 3.27
N TYR A 89 11.26 -1.37 3.78
CA TYR A 89 12.03 -0.31 3.14
C TYR A 89 13.28 0.00 3.96
N GLU A 90 14.34 -0.75 3.67
CA GLU A 90 15.54 -0.75 4.48
C GLU A 90 16.45 0.45 4.23
N ARG A 91 17.02 0.93 5.33
CA ARG A 91 18.00 2.01 5.43
C ARG A 91 19.07 1.63 6.47
N PRO A 92 19.76 0.48 6.31
CA PRO A 92 20.59 -0.11 7.37
C PRO A 92 21.77 0.78 7.76
N ARG A 93 22.32 1.55 6.80
CA ARG A 93 23.46 2.46 6.98
C ARG A 93 23.06 3.90 7.29
N SER A 94 21.77 4.20 7.37
CA SER A 94 21.31 5.56 7.63
C SER A 94 21.27 5.84 9.13
N LEU A 95 21.58 7.09 9.51
CA LEU A 95 21.50 7.58 10.88
C LEU A 95 20.64 8.85 11.00
N LYS A 96 20.65 9.71 9.97
CA LYS A 96 20.01 11.04 9.98
C LYS A 96 18.75 11.13 9.11
N VAL A 97 18.14 10.00 8.78
CA VAL A 97 16.89 9.99 8.01
C VAL A 97 15.75 10.26 8.98
N GLU A 98 15.05 11.38 8.78
CA GLU A 98 13.90 11.76 9.61
C GLU A 98 12.87 10.63 9.68
N GLY A 99 12.42 10.26 10.88
CA GLY A 99 11.49 9.15 11.12
C GLY A 99 12.12 7.76 11.04
N LEU A 100 13.45 7.64 10.97
CA LEU A 100 14.12 6.34 10.93
C LEU A 100 13.78 5.53 12.19
N SER A 101 13.38 4.28 12.00
CA SER A 101 13.01 3.38 13.09
C SER A 101 13.58 1.98 12.91
N ARG A 102 13.62 1.23 14.01
CA ARG A 102 13.90 -0.21 14.02
C ARG A 102 12.59 -0.96 13.81
N PHE A 103 12.59 -1.93 12.90
CA PHE A 103 11.45 -2.83 12.67
C PHE A 103 11.93 -4.27 12.50
N TYR A 104 11.05 -5.23 12.77
CA TYR A 104 11.34 -6.65 12.56
C TYR A 104 10.85 -7.05 11.16
N ASP A 105 11.75 -7.59 10.36
CA ASP A 105 11.44 -8.17 9.06
C ASP A 105 11.09 -9.65 9.26
N HIS A 106 9.81 -9.97 9.13
CA HIS A 106 9.32 -11.34 9.27
C HIS A 106 9.75 -12.27 8.13
N ALA A 107 10.07 -11.73 6.95
CA ALA A 107 10.55 -12.55 5.83
C ALA A 107 12.01 -13.00 6.05
N GLN A 108 12.84 -12.12 6.64
CA GLN A 108 14.25 -12.43 6.94
C GLN A 108 14.49 -12.87 8.39
N GLY A 109 13.50 -12.81 9.26
CA GLY A 109 13.61 -13.21 10.67
C GLY A 109 14.53 -12.33 11.50
N ARG A 110 14.77 -11.08 11.11
CA ARG A 110 15.74 -10.18 11.76
C ARG A 110 15.21 -8.76 11.94
N PHE A 111 15.82 -8.02 12.86
CA PHE A 111 15.62 -6.59 12.93
C PHE A 111 16.41 -5.85 11.85
N SER A 112 15.80 -4.79 11.33
CA SER A 112 16.43 -3.85 10.41
C SER A 112 16.13 -2.40 10.79
N ARG A 113 16.79 -1.46 10.12
CA ARG A 113 16.54 -0.02 10.24
C ARG A 113 15.88 0.49 8.97
N GLY A 114 14.86 1.32 9.10
CA GLY A 114 14.14 1.86 7.96
C GLY A 114 12.67 2.10 8.27
N PHE A 115 11.82 1.69 7.33
CA PHE A 115 10.38 1.88 7.36
C PHE A 115 9.69 0.62 6.85
N ARG A 116 8.42 0.44 7.21
CA ARG A 116 7.54 -0.49 6.49
C ARG A 116 6.76 0.30 5.45
N MET A 117 6.94 -0.02 4.18
CA MET A 117 6.25 0.65 3.09
C MET A 117 4.90 -0.03 2.85
N LEU A 118 3.83 0.59 3.34
CA LEU A 118 2.47 0.18 3.06
C LEU A 118 2.08 0.69 1.68
N THR A 119 1.82 -0.22 0.75
CA THR A 119 1.53 0.10 -0.64
C THR A 119 0.08 -0.25 -0.96
N LEU A 120 -0.61 0.68 -1.63
CA LEU A 120 -1.92 0.48 -2.24
C LEU A 120 -1.77 0.64 -3.75
N GLY A 121 -2.13 -0.40 -4.48
CA GLY A 121 -2.11 -0.37 -5.94
C GLY A 121 -3.34 -1.02 -6.54
N LEU A 122 -3.42 -0.96 -7.85
CA LEU A 122 -4.47 -1.55 -8.65
C LEU A 122 -3.85 -2.58 -9.61
N THR A 123 -4.45 -3.76 -9.71
CA THR A 123 -4.02 -4.79 -10.66
C THR A 123 -5.19 -5.32 -11.47
N ASP A 124 -4.96 -5.62 -12.74
CA ASP A 124 -5.86 -6.41 -13.61
C ASP A 124 -5.43 -7.88 -13.71
N GLY A 125 -4.46 -8.30 -12.90
CA GLY A 125 -3.84 -9.63 -12.92
C GLY A 125 -2.59 -9.74 -13.80
N ALA A 126 -2.33 -8.78 -14.69
CA ALA A 126 -1.13 -8.75 -15.54
C ALA A 126 -0.23 -7.55 -15.21
N THR A 127 -0.84 -6.43 -14.85
CA THR A 127 -0.15 -5.17 -14.54
C THR A 127 -0.40 -4.77 -13.09
N PHE A 128 0.56 -4.08 -12.48
CA PHE A 128 0.40 -3.43 -11.19
C PHE A 128 0.63 -1.93 -11.30
N ILE A 129 -0.37 -1.14 -10.91
CA ILE A 129 -0.34 0.32 -10.94
C ILE A 129 -0.36 0.86 -9.50
N PRO A 130 0.74 1.50 -9.03
CA PRO A 130 0.79 2.02 -7.67
C PRO A 130 -0.07 3.27 -7.52
N PHE A 131 -1.11 3.24 -6.67
CA PHE A 131 -1.99 4.39 -6.45
C PHE A 131 -1.55 5.26 -5.28
N ALA A 132 -1.06 4.64 -4.20
CA ALA A 132 -0.54 5.35 -3.04
C ALA A 132 0.40 4.47 -2.23
N PHE A 133 1.24 5.11 -1.43
CA PHE A 133 1.99 4.44 -0.39
C PHE A 133 2.18 5.35 0.82
N SER A 134 2.55 4.73 1.93
CA SER A 134 3.07 5.42 3.12
C SER A 134 4.25 4.67 3.70
N LEU A 135 5.27 5.41 4.13
CA LEU A 135 6.40 4.85 4.86
C LEU A 135 6.09 4.89 6.35
N LEU A 136 5.80 3.73 6.92
CA LEU A 136 5.47 3.59 8.33
C LEU A 136 6.74 3.49 9.17
N SER A 137 6.93 4.47 10.04
CA SER A 137 7.88 4.45 11.15
C SER A 137 7.25 3.71 12.34
N SER A 138 8.09 3.22 13.27
CA SER A 138 7.59 2.76 14.56
C SER A 138 6.85 3.88 15.30
N HIS A 139 5.68 3.56 15.85
CA HIS A 139 4.94 4.39 16.80
C HIS A 139 5.43 4.22 18.25
N GLN A 140 6.18 3.14 18.53
CA GLN A 140 6.84 2.92 19.81
C GLN A 140 8.12 3.73 19.89
N LYS A 141 8.27 4.53 20.94
CA LYS A 141 9.39 5.48 21.09
C LYS A 141 10.73 4.77 21.18
N GLU A 142 10.81 3.63 21.86
CA GLU A 142 12.05 2.85 22.01
C GLU A 142 12.65 2.42 20.65
N ASN A 143 11.80 2.28 19.64
CA ASN A 143 12.20 1.86 18.30
C ASN A 143 12.45 3.04 17.34
N GLN A 144 12.28 4.30 17.77
CA GLN A 144 12.55 5.48 16.96
C GLN A 144 14.03 5.89 17.09
N LEU A 145 14.78 5.80 15.99
CA LEU A 145 16.22 6.07 15.96
C LEU A 145 16.54 7.53 15.60
N CYS A 146 15.74 8.13 14.71
CA CYS A 146 15.85 9.53 14.33
C CYS A 146 14.43 10.12 14.33
N PRO A 147 14.02 10.81 15.41
CA PRO A 147 12.67 11.33 15.54
C PRO A 147 12.40 12.45 14.52
N MET A 148 11.12 12.76 14.36
CA MET A 148 10.67 13.81 13.45
C MET A 148 10.89 15.19 14.05
N ASP A 149 11.19 16.17 13.20
CA ASP A 149 11.35 17.56 13.63
C ASP A 149 10.01 18.14 14.11
N ALA A 150 9.94 18.43 15.42
CA ALA A 150 8.75 18.95 16.08
C ALA A 150 8.45 20.42 15.76
N SER A 151 9.41 21.15 15.18
CA SER A 151 9.25 22.58 14.83
C SER A 151 8.38 22.80 13.59
N VAL A 152 8.04 21.74 12.85
CA VAL A 152 7.28 21.88 11.61
C VAL A 152 5.79 22.12 11.87
N ASP A 153 5.26 23.21 11.30
CA ASP A 153 3.84 23.60 11.40
C ASP A 153 2.89 22.43 11.07
N GLY A 154 2.07 22.01 12.04
CA GLY A 154 1.13 20.89 11.89
C GLY A 154 0.11 21.02 10.76
N ARG A 155 -0.16 22.24 10.28
CA ARG A 155 -1.14 22.51 9.22
C ARG A 155 -0.63 22.09 7.84
N ASN A 156 0.67 21.97 7.66
CA ASN A 156 1.27 21.68 6.37
C ASN A 156 1.16 20.17 6.01
N LYS A 157 1.17 19.88 4.69
CA LYS A 157 1.01 18.50 4.18
C LYS A 157 2.11 17.57 4.69
N ARG A 158 3.32 18.09 4.92
CA ARG A 158 4.46 17.34 5.43
C ARG A 158 4.23 16.87 6.86
N ALA A 159 3.74 17.73 7.74
CA ALA A 159 3.41 17.34 9.12
C ALA A 159 2.30 16.28 9.15
N ARG A 160 1.31 16.35 8.26
CA ARG A 160 0.28 15.31 8.14
C ARG A 160 0.87 13.95 7.73
N LEU A 161 1.75 13.92 6.72
CA LEU A 161 2.43 12.68 6.31
C LEU A 161 3.35 12.12 7.41
N ARG A 162 3.98 12.99 8.19
CA ARG A 162 4.79 12.60 9.34
C ARG A 162 3.96 11.94 10.43
N LYS A 163 2.83 12.56 10.79
CA LYS A 163 1.89 11.97 11.73
C LYS A 163 1.40 10.61 11.23
N GLU A 164 0.98 10.55 9.95
CA GLU A 164 0.53 9.30 9.31
C GLU A 164 1.60 8.19 9.39
N SER A 165 2.88 8.52 9.19
CA SER A 165 3.96 7.52 9.28
C SER A 165 4.06 6.83 10.65
N GLN A 166 3.58 7.47 11.72
CA GLN A 166 3.61 6.93 13.09
C GLN A 166 2.22 6.42 13.53
N GLU A 167 1.25 6.35 12.62
CA GLU A 167 -0.07 5.76 12.89
C GLU A 167 -0.04 4.24 12.67
N LYS A 168 -1.09 3.56 13.15
CA LYS A 168 -1.22 2.11 12.95
C LYS A 168 -1.51 1.82 11.48
N ALA A 169 -0.87 0.78 10.94
CA ALA A 169 -1.00 0.41 9.53
C ALA A 169 -2.45 0.29 9.02
N PRO A 170 -3.42 -0.30 9.77
CA PRO A 170 -4.80 -0.34 9.32
C PRO A 170 -5.45 1.04 9.14
N ASP A 171 -5.15 2.00 10.01
CA ASP A 171 -5.74 3.34 9.93
C ASP A 171 -5.14 4.11 8.73
N VAL A 172 -3.82 3.99 8.55
CA VAL A 172 -3.13 4.54 7.36
C VAL A 172 -3.67 3.91 6.09
N PHE A 173 -3.85 2.59 6.05
CA PHE A 173 -4.46 1.88 4.93
C PHE A 173 -5.81 2.49 4.54
N PHE A 174 -6.74 2.67 5.48
CA PHE A 174 -8.05 3.24 5.16
C PHE A 174 -7.95 4.67 4.64
N ASN A 175 -7.03 5.48 5.17
CA ASN A 175 -6.78 6.84 4.65
C ASN A 175 -6.27 6.81 3.19
N LEU A 176 -5.38 5.86 2.84
CA LEU A 176 -4.91 5.68 1.46
C LEU A 176 -6.04 5.20 0.55
N LEU A 177 -6.84 4.23 1.01
CA LEU A 177 -7.96 3.67 0.27
C LEU A 177 -9.05 4.72 -0.01
N ASP A 178 -9.44 5.50 1.01
CA ASP A 178 -10.43 6.56 0.86
C ASP A 178 -9.95 7.67 -0.10
N GLY A 179 -8.64 7.91 -0.16
CA GLY A 179 -8.04 8.76 -1.17
C GLY A 179 -8.13 8.17 -2.58
N ALA A 180 -7.78 6.90 -2.73
CA ALA A 180 -7.77 6.21 -4.02
C ALA A 180 -9.17 6.04 -4.62
N LEU A 181 -10.17 5.70 -3.79
CA LEU A 181 -11.57 5.53 -4.22
C LEU A 181 -12.19 6.80 -4.79
N LYS A 182 -11.73 8.00 -4.37
CA LYS A 182 -12.16 9.27 -4.98
C LYS A 182 -11.70 9.43 -6.43
N HIS A 183 -10.63 8.73 -6.80
CA HIS A 183 -10.01 8.82 -8.11
C HIS A 183 -10.35 7.63 -9.02
N CYS A 184 -10.62 6.46 -8.44
CA CYS A 184 -11.03 5.27 -9.18
C CYS A 184 -12.18 4.53 -8.44
N PRO A 185 -13.41 5.08 -8.46
CA PRO A 185 -14.52 4.57 -7.64
C PRO A 185 -15.16 3.27 -8.15
N LEU A 186 -14.89 2.89 -9.41
CA LEU A 186 -15.59 1.77 -10.07
C LEU A 186 -15.01 0.39 -9.75
N VAL A 187 -13.85 0.34 -9.09
CA VAL A 187 -13.22 -0.92 -8.67
C VAL A 187 -13.84 -1.38 -7.36
N SER A 188 -14.54 -2.50 -7.41
CA SER A 188 -15.34 -3.03 -6.30
C SER A 188 -14.68 -4.19 -5.54
N THR A 189 -13.44 -4.54 -5.84
CA THR A 189 -12.74 -5.69 -5.23
C THR A 189 -11.43 -5.25 -4.60
N ILE A 190 -11.10 -5.82 -3.45
CA ILE A 190 -9.82 -5.62 -2.78
C ILE A 190 -9.22 -6.93 -2.30
N LEU A 191 -7.91 -7.07 -2.48
CA LEU A 191 -7.10 -8.22 -2.13
C LEU A 191 -6.17 -7.87 -0.96
N PHE A 192 -6.11 -8.75 0.03
CA PHE A 192 -5.20 -8.65 1.17
C PHE A 192 -4.31 -9.88 1.35
N ASP A 193 -3.11 -9.65 1.88
CA ASP A 193 -2.39 -10.68 2.63
C ASP A 193 -3.10 -10.97 3.98
N SER A 194 -2.81 -12.14 4.52
CA SER A 194 -3.22 -12.66 5.82
C SER A 194 -2.94 -11.73 7.01
N TRP A 195 -1.99 -10.80 6.89
CA TRP A 195 -1.75 -9.77 7.89
C TRP A 195 -2.90 -8.77 8.05
N PHE A 196 -3.80 -8.66 7.07
CA PHE A 196 -4.95 -7.75 7.10
C PHE A 196 -6.31 -8.47 7.18
N SER A 197 -6.32 -9.80 7.34
CA SER A 197 -7.53 -10.64 7.24
C SER A 197 -8.44 -10.61 8.48
N PHE A 198 -8.45 -9.53 9.25
CA PHE A 198 -9.26 -9.41 10.47
C PHE A 198 -10.71 -9.00 10.16
N PRO A 199 -11.73 -9.57 10.84
CA PRO A 199 -13.13 -9.24 10.61
C PRO A 199 -13.46 -7.74 10.64
N ALA A 200 -12.80 -6.98 11.52
CA ALA A 200 -12.98 -5.53 11.62
C ALA A 200 -12.52 -4.79 10.34
N LEU A 201 -11.40 -5.21 9.73
CA LEU A 201 -10.91 -4.63 8.47
C LEU A 201 -11.83 -5.03 7.31
N ILE A 202 -12.22 -6.31 7.25
CA ILE A 202 -13.15 -6.84 6.24
C ILE A 202 -14.46 -6.05 6.28
N ARG A 203 -15.03 -5.82 7.48
CA ARG A 203 -16.24 -4.99 7.66
C ARG A 203 -16.06 -3.59 7.11
N LYS A 204 -14.96 -2.91 7.46
CA LYS A 204 -14.70 -1.53 7.02
C LYS A 204 -14.56 -1.43 5.50
N CYS A 205 -14.08 -2.46 4.83
CA CYS A 205 -14.03 -2.53 3.36
C CYS A 205 -15.40 -2.81 2.75
N ALA A 206 -16.15 -3.75 3.32
CA ALA A 206 -17.52 -4.04 2.88
C ALA A 206 -18.44 -2.81 3.00
N LEU A 207 -18.29 -2.01 4.06
CA LEU A 207 -19.02 -0.74 4.22
C LEU A 207 -18.66 0.32 3.16
N ARG A 208 -17.52 0.18 2.48
CA ARG A 208 -17.10 1.02 1.33
C ARG A 208 -17.56 0.44 -0.01
N GLY A 209 -18.38 -0.62 -0.01
CA GLY A 209 -18.84 -1.30 -1.21
C GLY A 209 -17.80 -2.25 -1.84
N LEU A 210 -16.73 -2.60 -1.10
CA LEU A 210 -15.69 -3.49 -1.62
C LEU A 210 -15.94 -4.95 -1.23
N SER A 211 -15.86 -5.84 -2.21
CA SER A 211 -15.72 -7.28 -2.03
C SER A 211 -14.29 -7.60 -1.63
N VAL A 212 -14.12 -8.26 -0.49
CA VAL A 212 -12.79 -8.59 0.05
C VAL A 212 -12.41 -10.02 -0.32
N VAL A 213 -11.22 -10.17 -0.88
CA VAL A 213 -10.53 -11.45 -1.04
C VAL A 213 -9.28 -11.42 -0.16
N CYS A 214 -9.10 -12.40 0.71
CA CYS A 214 -7.92 -12.45 1.56
C CYS A 214 -7.59 -13.89 1.98
N MET A 215 -6.32 -14.12 2.27
CA MET A 215 -5.89 -15.37 2.89
C MET A 215 -6.19 -15.29 4.39
N LEU A 216 -6.70 -16.37 4.99
CA LEU A 216 -6.94 -16.42 6.43
C LEU A 216 -5.76 -17.05 7.15
N LYS A 217 -5.33 -16.43 8.25
CA LYS A 217 -4.37 -17.04 9.18
C LYS A 217 -5.11 -17.85 10.23
N ASN A 218 -4.66 -19.08 10.49
CA ASN A 218 -5.17 -19.85 11.61
C ASN A 218 -4.67 -19.22 12.93
N THR A 219 -5.59 -18.72 13.74
CA THR A 219 -5.27 -18.02 14.99
C THR A 219 -6.29 -18.39 16.07
N PRO A 220 -5.88 -18.51 17.34
CA PRO A 220 -6.81 -18.82 18.45
C PRO A 220 -7.76 -17.66 18.78
N LYS A 221 -7.59 -16.48 18.15
CA LYS A 221 -8.35 -15.26 18.47
C LYS A 221 -9.55 -15.00 17.57
N ILE A 222 -9.66 -15.70 16.44
CA ILE A 222 -10.71 -15.44 15.44
C ILE A 222 -11.58 -16.69 15.31
N TYR A 223 -12.89 -16.49 15.42
CA TYR A 223 -13.89 -17.53 15.31
C TYR A 223 -14.96 -17.12 14.29
N TYR A 224 -15.62 -18.13 13.74
CA TYR A 224 -16.59 -18.01 12.67
C TYR A 224 -17.87 -18.73 13.06
N SER A 225 -19.04 -18.11 12.84
CA SER A 225 -20.31 -18.80 13.04
C SER A 225 -20.69 -19.58 11.79
N PHE A 226 -20.87 -20.89 11.95
CA PHE A 226 -21.24 -21.84 10.89
C PHE A 226 -22.24 -22.86 11.41
N GLY A 227 -23.43 -22.92 10.79
CA GLY A 227 -24.51 -23.80 11.24
C GLY A 227 -24.91 -23.57 12.70
N GLY A 228 -24.98 -22.31 13.14
CA GLY A 228 -25.32 -21.93 14.51
C GLY A 228 -24.22 -22.16 15.55
N LYS A 229 -23.05 -22.71 15.18
CA LYS A 229 -21.93 -22.97 16.09
C LYS A 229 -20.77 -22.01 15.82
N VAL A 230 -20.12 -21.58 16.89
CA VAL A 230 -18.89 -20.76 16.84
C VAL A 230 -17.68 -21.70 16.71
N LEU A 231 -16.92 -21.57 15.62
CA LEU A 231 -15.84 -22.48 15.26
C LEU A 231 -14.53 -21.74 14.97
N SER A 232 -13.40 -22.33 15.37
CA SER A 232 -12.08 -21.93 14.88
C SER A 232 -11.91 -22.29 13.39
N LEU A 233 -10.88 -21.77 12.73
CA LEU A 233 -10.59 -22.14 11.33
C LEU A 233 -10.29 -23.65 11.19
N SER A 234 -9.56 -24.24 12.14
CA SER A 234 -9.30 -25.68 12.19
C SER A 234 -10.58 -26.49 12.36
N SER A 235 -11.45 -26.10 13.30
CA SER A 235 -12.71 -26.79 13.56
C SER A 235 -13.66 -26.69 12.37
N LEU A 236 -13.67 -25.55 11.68
CA LEU A 236 -14.41 -25.35 10.45
C LEU A 236 -13.91 -26.29 9.34
N PHE A 237 -12.59 -26.42 9.16
CA PHE A 237 -11.99 -27.32 8.17
C PHE A 237 -12.43 -28.78 8.35
N THR A 238 -12.55 -29.25 9.60
CA THR A 238 -13.01 -30.61 9.90
C THR A 238 -14.50 -30.80 9.61
N ARG A 239 -15.30 -29.74 9.74
CA ARG A 239 -16.78 -29.81 9.66
C ARG A 239 -17.33 -29.57 8.25
N ILE A 240 -16.57 -28.91 7.37
CA ILE A 240 -17.02 -28.68 5.99
C ILE A 240 -17.01 -29.98 5.17
N GLN A 241 -17.94 -30.07 4.22
CA GLN A 241 -17.93 -31.14 3.23
C GLN A 241 -16.71 -30.99 2.32
N LYS A 242 -15.92 -32.06 2.23
CA LYS A 242 -14.69 -32.09 1.42
C LYS A 242 -14.96 -32.70 0.05
N ARG A 243 -14.31 -32.16 -0.98
CA ARG A 243 -14.29 -32.69 -2.34
C ARG A 243 -13.08 -33.62 -2.50
N PRO A 244 -13.24 -34.81 -3.09
CA PRO A 244 -12.13 -35.75 -3.26
C PRO A 244 -11.08 -35.26 -4.26
N HIS A 245 -11.51 -34.56 -5.31
CA HIS A 245 -10.65 -34.14 -6.43
C HIS A 245 -10.63 -32.61 -6.60
N GLY A 246 -9.53 -32.12 -7.20
CA GLY A 246 -9.32 -30.70 -7.51
C GLY A 246 -8.56 -29.93 -6.42
N ASN A 247 -8.26 -28.66 -6.74
CA ASN A 247 -7.48 -27.76 -5.88
C ASN A 247 -8.30 -27.20 -4.71
N ILE A 248 -9.62 -27.15 -4.83
CA ILE A 248 -10.52 -26.71 -3.75
C ILE A 248 -10.92 -27.91 -2.91
N ILE A 249 -10.46 -27.95 -1.66
CA ILE A 249 -10.79 -29.00 -0.70
C ILE A 249 -12.25 -28.87 -0.27
N GLY A 250 -12.74 -27.66 -0.07
CA GLY A 250 -14.14 -27.40 0.26
C GLY A 250 -14.35 -25.95 0.66
N SER A 251 -15.60 -25.57 0.88
CA SER A 251 -15.96 -24.19 1.24
C SER A 251 -17.22 -24.14 2.07
N GLY A 252 -17.35 -23.08 2.89
CA GLY A 252 -18.56 -22.81 3.66
C GLY A 252 -18.84 -21.32 3.74
N VAL A 253 -20.12 -20.95 3.70
CA VAL A 253 -20.55 -19.59 4.05
C VAL A 253 -20.60 -19.48 5.56
N VAL A 254 -19.87 -18.53 6.10
CA VAL A 254 -19.78 -18.26 7.54
C VAL A 254 -20.20 -16.83 7.84
N ASN A 255 -20.60 -16.59 9.08
CA ASN A 255 -20.70 -15.24 9.61
C ASN A 255 -19.42 -14.90 10.39
N LEU A 256 -18.71 -13.86 9.93
CA LEU A 256 -17.48 -13.33 10.54
C LEU A 256 -17.76 -12.50 11.80
N ASN A 257 -19.00 -12.08 12.01
CA ASN A 257 -19.38 -11.23 13.13
C ASN A 257 -20.26 -11.99 14.12
N LEU A 258 -19.71 -12.27 15.29
CA LEU A 258 -20.43 -13.03 16.33
C LEU A 258 -21.48 -12.19 17.05
N THR A 259 -21.37 -10.86 17.03
CA THR A 259 -22.27 -9.95 17.76
C THR A 259 -22.77 -8.82 16.86
N GLY A 260 -24.09 -8.62 16.77
CA GLY A 260 -24.70 -7.57 15.95
C GLY A 260 -24.91 -7.95 14.48
N LYS A 261 -24.84 -6.96 13.56
CA LYS A 261 -25.19 -7.18 12.14
C LYS A 261 -24.33 -8.28 11.50
N PRO A 262 -24.90 -9.29 10.83
CA PRO A 262 -24.12 -10.33 10.16
C PRO A 262 -23.11 -9.76 9.16
N LEU A 263 -21.94 -10.39 9.07
CA LEU A 263 -20.94 -10.15 8.04
C LEU A 263 -20.64 -11.50 7.38
N LEU A 264 -21.35 -11.80 6.31
CA LEU A 264 -21.23 -13.08 5.62
C LEU A 264 -20.01 -13.11 4.73
N ALA A 265 -19.29 -14.22 4.76
CA ALA A 265 -18.16 -14.49 3.88
C ALA A 265 -18.13 -15.96 3.51
N ARG A 266 -17.55 -16.28 2.35
CA ARG A 266 -17.26 -17.66 1.97
C ARG A 266 -15.81 -17.98 2.28
N ILE A 267 -15.58 -18.89 3.21
CA ILE A 267 -14.24 -19.45 3.44
C ILE A 267 -14.05 -20.60 2.46
N VAL A 268 -12.96 -20.55 1.70
CA VAL A 268 -12.57 -21.57 0.73
C VAL A 268 -11.25 -22.17 1.18
N PHE A 269 -11.22 -23.48 1.38
CA PHE A 269 -10.00 -24.22 1.68
C PHE A 269 -9.43 -24.77 0.38
N VAL A 270 -8.17 -24.46 0.12
CA VAL A 270 -7.44 -24.87 -1.08
C VAL A 270 -6.24 -25.73 -0.69
N ARG A 271 -5.86 -26.67 -1.57
CA ARG A 271 -4.64 -27.47 -1.40
C ARG A 271 -3.42 -26.54 -1.47
N SER A 272 -2.47 -26.76 -0.58
CA SER A 272 -1.21 -26.01 -0.60
C SER A 272 -0.38 -26.41 -1.83
N GLU A 273 0.12 -25.42 -2.57
CA GLU A 273 1.09 -25.66 -3.64
C GLU A 273 2.50 -25.97 -3.09
N LYS A 274 2.77 -25.62 -1.82
CA LYS A 274 4.06 -25.87 -1.15
C LYS A 274 4.24 -27.31 -0.64
N GLN A 275 3.24 -28.18 -0.85
CA GLN A 275 3.26 -29.59 -0.44
C GLN A 275 3.11 -30.53 -1.64
N LYS A 276 3.60 -30.11 -2.82
CA LYS A 276 3.84 -31.02 -3.95
C LYS A 276 5.25 -31.54 -3.91
#